data_AF-A0A5Q4SVC3-F1
#
_entry.id   AF-A0A5Q4SVC3-F1
#
_cell.length_a   1.000
_cell.length_b   1.000
_cell.length_c   1.000
_cell.angle_alpha   90.00
_cell.angle_beta   90.00
_cell.angle_gamma   90.00
#
_symmetry.space_group_name_H-M   'P 1'
#
loop_
_entity.id
_entity.type
_entity.pdbx_description
1 polymer ?
#
loop_
_entity_poly.entity_id
_entity_poly.type
_entity_poly.pdbx_seq_one_letter_code
_entity_poly.pdbx_strand_id
1 'polypeptide(L)'
;LTDGRQLYFADFGLALSSRFDLSADESTFLSDHLAYDHCYTASHLLQYHLLDGVRGDTEREAFLHDWIAGRRPGDIPPEITAIIDRHARPTVVVDSFFRRLLTESKQTPFPAAEIKRQLGAGATIPS
;
A
#
# COMPACT_ATOMS: atom_id res chain seq x y z
N LEU A 1 -18.81 13.45 -9.16
CA LEU A 1 -19.62 12.85 -8.05
C LEU A 1 -20.68 13.86 -7.62
N THR A 2 -21.83 13.45 -7.08
CA THR A 2 -22.84 14.39 -6.56
C THR A 2 -23.47 13.84 -5.30
N ASP A 3 -23.68 14.72 -4.32
CA ASP A 3 -24.39 14.43 -3.05
C ASP A 3 -25.90 14.72 -3.15
N GLY A 4 -26.42 14.91 -4.37
CA GLY A 4 -27.82 15.29 -4.61
C GLY A 4 -28.12 16.78 -4.42
N ARG A 5 -27.14 17.60 -4.01
CA ARG A 5 -27.26 19.08 -3.95
C ARG A 5 -26.16 19.80 -4.71
N GLN A 6 -24.98 19.20 -4.85
CA GLN A 6 -23.84 19.77 -5.55
C GLN A 6 -23.21 18.77 -6.52
N LEU A 7 -22.67 19.29 -7.62
CA LEU A 7 -21.99 18.52 -8.65
C LEU A 7 -20.49 18.73 -8.47
N TYR A 8 -19.79 17.71 -8.00
CA TYR A 8 -18.34 17.71 -7.86
C TYR A 8 -17.73 17.22 -9.18
N PHE A 9 -17.12 18.14 -9.93
CA PHE A 9 -16.18 17.79 -10.99
C PHE A 9 -14.91 17.27 -10.32
N ALA A 10 -14.59 16.00 -10.57
CA ALA A 10 -13.29 15.45 -10.22
C ALA A 10 -12.39 15.61 -11.44
N ASP A 11 -11.32 16.37 -11.30
CA ASP A 11 -10.37 16.60 -12.37
C ASP A 11 -9.44 15.39 -12.50
N PHE A 12 -9.77 14.45 -13.39
CA PHE A 12 -8.90 13.33 -13.72
C PHE A 12 -7.68 13.76 -14.58
N GLY A 13 -7.51 15.07 -14.86
CA GLY A 13 -6.45 15.63 -15.72
C GLY A 13 -5.02 15.46 -15.20
N LEU A 14 -4.83 15.16 -13.91
CA LEU A 14 -3.51 14.91 -13.30
C LEU A 14 -2.79 13.68 -13.88
N ALA A 15 -3.53 12.75 -14.50
CA ALA A 15 -2.92 11.61 -15.19
C ALA A 15 -2.28 11.98 -16.54
N LEU A 16 -2.49 13.21 -17.05
CA LEU A 16 -2.18 13.56 -18.45
C LEU A 16 -1.32 14.83 -18.65
N SER A 17 -1.13 15.70 -17.64
CA SER A 17 -0.32 16.91 -17.81
C SER A 17 0.16 17.53 -16.49
N SER A 18 1.46 17.81 -16.40
CA SER A 18 2.08 18.55 -15.29
C SER A 18 1.82 20.07 -15.33
N ARG A 19 0.98 20.55 -16.25
CA ARG A 19 0.66 21.97 -16.45
C ARG A 19 -0.67 22.40 -15.82
N PHE A 20 -1.37 21.51 -15.12
CA PHE A 20 -2.55 21.91 -14.34
C PHE A 20 -2.10 22.68 -13.10
N ASP A 21 -2.73 23.81 -12.86
CA ASP A 21 -2.47 24.64 -11.69
C ASP A 21 -3.18 24.01 -10.49
N LEU A 22 -2.41 23.36 -9.61
CA LEU A 22 -2.96 22.69 -8.43
C LEU A 22 -3.29 23.73 -7.36
N SER A 23 -4.49 23.64 -6.79
CA SER A 23 -4.80 24.32 -5.53
C SER A 23 -3.88 23.81 -4.40
N ALA A 24 -3.79 24.57 -3.30
CA ALA A 24 -2.97 24.18 -2.15
C ALA A 24 -3.40 22.81 -1.57
N ASP A 25 -4.70 22.52 -1.57
CA ASP A 25 -5.25 21.26 -1.09
C ASP A 25 -4.88 20.10 -2.03
N GLU A 26 -4.94 20.30 -3.35
CA GLU A 26 -4.53 19.28 -4.33
C GLU A 26 -3.02 19.01 -4.32
N SER A 27 -2.20 20.05 -4.13
CA SER A 27 -0.76 19.89 -3.98
C SER A 27 -0.39 19.11 -2.72
N THR A 28 -1.08 19.38 -1.61
CA THR A 28 -0.94 18.62 -0.36
C THR A 28 -1.35 17.17 -0.56
N PHE A 29 -2.53 16.95 -1.17
CA PHE A 29 -3.01 15.61 -1.48
C PHE A 29 -2.01 14.83 -2.34
N LEU A 30 -1.52 15.41 -3.44
CA LEU A 30 -0.54 14.76 -4.30
C LEU A 30 0.74 14.39 -3.52
N SER A 31 1.29 15.34 -2.75
CA SER A 31 2.51 15.14 -1.96
C SER A 31 2.39 14.01 -0.93
N ASP A 32 1.20 13.88 -0.33
CA ASP A 32 0.87 12.82 0.60
C ASP A 32 0.65 11.47 -0.11
N HIS A 33 0.18 11.46 -1.35
CA HIS A 33 -0.18 10.23 -2.07
C HIS A 33 0.87 9.73 -3.07
N LEU A 34 2.06 10.36 -3.16
CA LEU A 34 3.12 9.94 -4.10
C LEU A 34 3.52 8.46 -3.98
N ALA A 35 3.38 7.86 -2.81
CA ALA A 35 3.72 6.45 -2.59
C ALA A 35 2.57 5.49 -2.92
N TYR A 36 1.35 5.99 -3.15
CA TYR A 36 0.13 5.20 -3.26
C TYR A 36 0.23 4.14 -4.35
N ASP A 37 0.53 4.53 -5.59
CA ASP A 37 0.55 3.59 -6.72
C ASP A 37 1.59 2.49 -6.48
N HIS A 38 2.80 2.87 -6.07
CA HIS A 38 3.87 1.91 -5.82
C HIS A 38 3.51 0.92 -4.69
N CYS A 39 3.03 1.41 -3.54
CA CYS A 39 2.69 0.51 -2.43
C CYS A 39 1.45 -0.32 -2.73
N TYR A 40 0.46 0.23 -3.42
CA TYR A 40 -0.76 -0.46 -3.81
C TYR A 40 -0.45 -1.58 -4.80
N THR A 41 0.28 -1.29 -5.88
CA THR A 41 0.66 -2.29 -6.87
C THR A 41 1.49 -3.40 -6.26
N ALA A 42 2.50 -3.07 -5.45
CA ALA A 42 3.32 -4.09 -4.78
C ALA A 42 2.48 -4.96 -3.83
N SER A 43 1.57 -4.36 -3.07
CA SER A 43 0.67 -5.09 -2.16
C SER A 43 -0.29 -6.00 -2.90
N HIS A 44 -0.85 -5.52 -4.02
CA HIS A 44 -1.73 -6.30 -4.87
C HIS A 44 -1.00 -7.51 -5.47
N LEU A 45 0.20 -7.30 -6.01
CA LEU A 45 1.04 -8.37 -6.54
C LEU A 45 1.39 -9.40 -5.47
N LEU A 46 1.81 -8.95 -4.29
CA LEU A 46 2.14 -9.83 -3.18
C LEU A 46 0.92 -10.69 -2.79
N GLN A 47 -0.22 -10.06 -2.51
CA GLN A 47 -1.40 -10.74 -1.99
C GLN A 47 -2.05 -11.72 -2.97
N TYR A 48 -2.19 -11.32 -4.24
CA TYR A 48 -3.01 -12.07 -5.21
C TYR A 48 -2.20 -12.93 -6.18
N HIS A 49 -0.88 -12.73 -6.26
CA HIS A 49 -0.04 -13.48 -7.21
C HIS A 49 1.10 -14.25 -6.56
N LEU A 50 1.52 -13.88 -5.34
CA LEU A 50 2.67 -14.52 -4.68
C LEU A 50 2.24 -15.34 -3.46
N LEU A 51 1.46 -14.75 -2.54
CA LEU A 51 1.16 -15.41 -1.26
C LEU A 51 0.40 -16.73 -1.41
N ASP A 52 -0.50 -16.85 -2.39
CA ASP A 52 -1.26 -18.08 -2.61
C ASP A 52 -0.37 -19.29 -2.96
N GLY A 53 0.86 -19.07 -3.42
CA GLY A 53 1.84 -20.13 -3.67
C GLY A 53 2.65 -20.57 -2.46
N VAL A 54 2.61 -19.84 -1.33
CA VAL A 54 3.50 -20.08 -0.18
C VAL A 54 2.80 -20.10 1.18
N ARG A 55 1.57 -19.57 1.28
CA ARG A 55 0.85 -19.42 2.56
C ARG A 55 0.15 -20.69 3.04
N GLY A 56 0.03 -21.71 2.19
CA GLY A 56 -0.83 -22.87 2.46
C GLY A 56 -2.26 -22.44 2.79
N ASP A 57 -2.81 -22.98 3.88
CA ASP A 57 -4.17 -22.66 4.34
C ASP A 57 -4.23 -21.39 5.23
N THR A 58 -3.10 -20.75 5.52
CA THR A 58 -3.07 -19.54 6.37
C THR A 58 -3.68 -18.35 5.63
N GLU A 59 -4.55 -17.60 6.31
CA GLU A 59 -5.10 -16.34 5.80
C GLU A 59 -3.98 -15.34 5.46
N ARG A 60 -4.15 -14.56 4.37
CA ARG A 60 -3.09 -13.66 3.85
C ARG A 60 -2.58 -12.68 4.90
N GLU A 61 -3.48 -12.05 5.65
CA GLU A 61 -3.14 -11.09 6.71
C GLU A 61 -2.34 -11.78 7.84
N ALA A 62 -2.80 -12.95 8.30
CA ALA A 62 -2.12 -13.73 9.33
C ALA A 62 -0.72 -14.17 8.88
N PHE A 63 -0.58 -14.64 7.64
CA PHE A 63 0.69 -15.03 7.05
C PHE A 63 1.70 -13.87 7.04
N LEU A 64 1.28 -12.67 6.62
CA LEU A 64 2.14 -11.48 6.62
C LEU A 64 2.55 -11.07 8.04
N HIS A 65 1.64 -11.16 9.01
CA HIS A 65 1.97 -10.87 10.41
C HIS A 65 2.96 -11.88 11.00
N ASP A 66 2.80 -13.17 10.70
CA ASP A 66 3.75 -14.22 11.09
C ASP A 66 5.11 -14.01 10.45
N TRP A 67 5.16 -13.68 9.16
CA TRP A 67 6.37 -13.36 8.43
C TRP A 67 7.14 -12.19 9.07
N ILE A 68 6.44 -11.11 9.37
CA ILE A 68 6.97 -9.91 10.02
C ILE A 68 7.50 -10.23 11.42
N ALA A 69 6.87 -11.18 12.12
CA ALA A 69 7.28 -11.67 13.43
C ALA A 69 8.42 -12.72 13.37
N GLY A 70 8.92 -13.06 12.18
CA GLY A 70 10.00 -14.01 11.98
C GLY A 70 9.57 -15.48 11.94
N ARG A 71 8.26 -15.77 11.98
CA ARG A 71 7.70 -17.11 11.82
C ARG A 71 7.51 -17.39 10.33
N ARG A 72 8.56 -17.87 9.67
CA ARG A 72 8.60 -18.10 8.22
C ARG A 72 8.66 -19.60 7.90
N PRO A 73 7.94 -20.09 6.89
CA PRO A 73 8.19 -21.42 6.33
C PRO A 73 9.63 -21.52 5.81
N GLY A 74 10.28 -22.67 6.01
CA GLY A 74 11.70 -22.87 5.66
C GLY A 74 11.97 -23.28 4.21
N ASP A 75 10.92 -23.56 3.45
CA ASP A 75 10.96 -24.17 2.11
C ASP A 75 10.65 -23.18 0.97
N ILE A 76 10.67 -21.87 1.26
CA ILE A 76 10.37 -20.82 0.29
C ILE A 76 11.65 -20.41 -0.46
N PRO A 77 11.64 -20.35 -1.80
CA PRO A 77 12.78 -19.91 -2.58
C PRO A 77 13.33 -18.54 -2.12
N PRO A 78 14.66 -18.33 -2.11
CA PRO A 78 15.26 -17.08 -1.65
C PRO A 78 14.73 -15.83 -2.37
N GLU A 79 14.43 -15.93 -3.66
CA GLU A 79 13.91 -14.83 -4.47
C GLU A 79 12.52 -14.41 -4.01
N ILE A 80 11.67 -15.39 -3.68
CA ILE A 80 10.32 -15.15 -3.15
C ILE A 80 10.42 -14.57 -1.74
N THR A 81 11.32 -15.11 -0.92
CA THR A 81 11.61 -14.58 0.43
C THR A 81 12.00 -13.11 0.38
N ALA A 82 12.89 -12.72 -0.54
CA ALA A 82 13.33 -11.34 -0.70
C ALA A 82 12.18 -10.39 -1.12
N ILE A 83 11.27 -10.85 -1.97
CA ILE A 83 10.08 -10.06 -2.36
C ILE A 83 9.15 -9.88 -1.15
N ILE A 84 8.86 -10.95 -0.40
CA ILE A 84 7.99 -10.86 0.78
C ILE A 84 8.65 -9.97 1.84
N ASP A 85 9.95 -10.10 2.08
CA ASP A 85 10.70 -9.26 3.03
C ASP A 85 10.59 -7.77 2.70
N ARG A 86 10.72 -7.43 1.42
CA ARG A 86 10.64 -6.04 0.95
C ARG A 86 9.25 -5.45 1.09
N HIS A 87 8.20 -6.25 0.92
CA HIS A 87 6.83 -5.74 0.73
C HIS A 87 5.85 -6.06 1.86
N ALA A 88 6.14 -7.01 2.75
CA ALA A 88 5.22 -7.44 3.80
C ALA A 88 4.79 -6.29 4.72
N ARG A 89 5.74 -5.51 5.25
CA ARG A 89 5.43 -4.40 6.17
C ARG A 89 4.63 -3.28 5.48
N PRO A 90 5.04 -2.77 4.30
CA PRO A 90 4.20 -1.83 3.55
C PRO A 90 2.79 -2.37 3.25
N THR A 91 2.65 -3.65 2.93
CA THR A 91 1.35 -4.26 2.61
C THR A 91 0.40 -4.28 3.81
N VAL A 92 0.87 -4.68 5.00
CA VAL A 92 0.04 -4.65 6.22
C VAL A 92 -0.45 -3.24 6.54
N VAL A 93 0.37 -2.21 6.29
CA VAL A 93 -0.02 -0.80 6.50
C VAL A 93 -1.13 -0.38 5.51
N VAL A 94 -0.96 -0.73 4.24
CA VAL A 94 -1.93 -0.43 3.17
C VAL A 94 -3.26 -1.16 3.43
N ASP A 95 -3.23 -2.43 3.79
CA ASP A 95 -4.43 -3.22 4.11
C ASP A 95 -5.15 -2.63 5.32
N SER A 96 -4.41 -2.25 6.37
CA SER A 96 -5.01 -1.58 7.52
C SER A 96 -5.63 -0.22 7.16
N PHE A 97 -5.06 0.51 6.23
CA PHE A 97 -5.66 1.74 5.71
C PHE A 97 -6.96 1.46 4.97
N PHE A 98 -6.97 0.53 4.01
CA PHE A 98 -8.18 0.20 3.27
C PHE A 98 -9.29 -0.35 4.16
N ARG A 99 -8.94 -1.18 5.16
CA ARG A 99 -9.90 -1.65 6.16
C ARG A 99 -10.61 -0.47 6.82
N ARG A 100 -9.85 0.47 7.41
CA ARG A 100 -10.39 1.66 8.08
C ARG A 100 -11.16 2.58 7.14
N LEU A 101 -10.65 2.78 5.92
CA LEU A 101 -11.31 3.58 4.88
C LEU A 101 -12.67 3.00 4.47
N LEU A 102 -12.81 1.68 4.46
CA LEU A 102 -14.03 0.98 4.06
C LEU A 102 -15.01 0.79 5.22
N THR A 103 -14.51 0.51 6.43
CA THR A 103 -15.35 0.13 7.58
C THR A 103 -15.58 1.24 8.59
N GLU A 104 -14.69 2.23 8.69
CA GLU A 104 -14.76 3.30 9.70
C GLU A 104 -15.16 4.64 9.08
N SER A 105 -14.34 5.19 8.17
CA SER A 105 -14.57 6.53 7.62
C SER A 105 -13.87 6.77 6.28
N LYS A 106 -14.57 7.45 5.36
CA LYS A 106 -14.00 7.97 4.10
C LYS A 106 -13.02 9.13 4.30
N GLN A 107 -12.95 9.68 5.51
CA GLN A 107 -11.97 10.70 5.89
C GLN A 107 -10.70 10.11 6.52
N THR A 108 -10.54 8.78 6.50
CA THR A 108 -9.31 8.13 6.98
C THR A 108 -8.13 8.65 6.15
N PRO A 109 -7.10 9.26 6.77
CA PRO A 109 -5.96 9.80 6.03
C PRO A 109 -5.08 8.67 5.50
N PHE A 110 -4.52 8.87 4.31
CA PHE A 110 -3.57 7.93 3.72
C PHE A 110 -2.27 7.89 4.55
N PRO A 111 -1.73 6.70 4.91
CA PRO A 111 -0.62 6.57 5.84
C PRO A 111 0.74 6.77 5.15
N ALA A 112 0.93 7.91 4.48
CA ALA A 112 2.10 8.22 3.66
C ALA A 112 3.44 8.10 4.42
N ALA A 113 3.51 8.68 5.62
CA ALA A 113 4.72 8.68 6.44
C ALA A 113 5.08 7.26 6.91
N GLU A 114 4.09 6.45 7.25
CA GLU A 114 4.27 5.06 7.64
C GLU A 114 4.80 4.24 6.47
N ILE A 115 4.16 4.34 5.30
CA ILE A 115 4.58 3.63 4.09
C ILE A 115 6.01 4.01 3.69
N LYS A 116 6.34 5.31 3.69
CA LYS A 116 7.71 5.78 3.39
C LYS A 116 8.73 5.19 4.36
N ARG A 117 8.41 5.10 5.66
CA ARG A 117 9.30 4.49 6.66
C ARG A 117 9.52 3.00 6.39
N GLN A 118 8.46 2.25 6.08
CA GLN A 118 8.58 0.82 5.79
C GLN A 118 9.30 0.54 4.47
N LEU A 119 9.13 1.39 3.46
CA LEU A 119 9.87 1.30 2.19
C LEU A 119 11.36 1.62 2.37
N GLY A 120 11.70 2.63 3.19
CA GLY A 120 13.09 3.01 3.48
C GLY A 120 13.83 1.98 4.33
N ALA A 121 13.14 1.32 5.26
CA ALA A 121 13.71 0.25 6.08
C ALA A 121 14.06 -1.01 5.26
N GLY A 122 13.36 -1.28 4.16
CA GLY A 122 13.67 -2.41 3.26
C GLY A 122 14.90 -2.20 2.37
N ALA A 123 15.44 -0.98 2.27
CA ALA A 123 16.63 -0.67 1.48
C ALA A 123 17.95 -0.83 2.26
N THR A 124 17.89 -1.03 3.59
CA THR A 124 19.06 -1.26 4.45
C THR A 124 19.18 -2.76 4.73
N ILE A 125 19.79 -3.49 3.79
CA ILE A 125 20.29 -4.85 4.07
C ILE A 125 21.72 -4.70 4.64
N PRO A 126 22.02 -5.16 5.86
CA PRO A 126 23.40 -5.21 6.34
C PRO A 126 24.18 -6.32 5.60
N SER A 127 25.42 -6.01 5.25
CA SER A 127 26.40 -6.94 4.63
C SER A 127 26.83 -8.06 5.56
#